data_AF-A0A969S5C7-F1
#
_entry.id   AF-A0A969S5C7-F1
#
_cell.length_a   1.000
_cell.length_b   1.000
_cell.length_c   1.000
_cell.angle_alpha   90.00
_cell.angle_beta   90.00
_cell.angle_gamma   90.00
#
_symmetry.space_group_name_H-M   'P 1'
#
loop_
_entity.id
_entity.type
_entity.pdbx_description
1 polymer ?
#
loop_
_entity_poly.entity_id
_entity_poly.type
_entity_poly.pdbx_seq_one_letter_code
_entity_poly.pdbx_strand_id
1 'polypeptide(L)'
;MTSYATSTARAEMSELRRLKGLLPPELQSWVTVETTAAVNPPLITSEEIGKDQVEIQIDLAKWDALATDQRNLLFWHEVARIQNDTIPRDGWEMAALAIGLGGAVGELWVQDGLLLLLALGLVWCCRLATLPKNNGERTLKEATEADEKAISLATRFGYSLPNAYKSLGSALKVLIDQKPQKRLTGKI
;
A
#
# COMPACT_ATOMS: atom_id res chain seq x y z
N MET A 1 -2.84 -9.26 32.04
CA MET A 1 -2.46 -8.57 30.78
C MET A 1 -2.14 -9.52 29.62
N THR A 2 -1.90 -10.81 29.85
CA THR A 2 -1.70 -11.84 28.80
C THR A 2 -2.96 -12.23 28.03
N SER A 3 -4.15 -12.12 28.63
CA SER A 3 -5.43 -12.53 28.00
C SER A 3 -5.87 -11.64 26.83
N TYR A 4 -5.54 -10.35 26.88
CA TYR A 4 -5.88 -9.39 25.81
C TYR A 4 -5.04 -9.63 24.55
N ALA A 5 -3.74 -9.91 24.70
CA ALA A 5 -2.85 -10.18 23.58
C ALA A 5 -3.22 -11.46 22.81
N THR A 6 -3.69 -12.50 23.51
CA THR A 6 -4.15 -13.73 22.85
C THR A 6 -5.52 -13.55 22.17
N SER A 7 -6.38 -12.66 22.71
CA SER A 7 -7.68 -12.35 22.10
C SER A 7 -7.54 -11.51 20.83
N THR A 8 -6.64 -10.52 20.81
CA THR A 8 -6.36 -9.71 19.62
C THR A 8 -5.75 -10.56 18.51
N ALA A 9 -4.72 -11.37 18.80
CA ALA A 9 -4.10 -12.26 17.82
C ALA A 9 -5.10 -13.27 17.20
N ARG A 10 -6.08 -13.74 17.98
CA ARG A 10 -7.14 -14.64 17.47
C ARG A 10 -8.15 -13.91 16.58
N ALA A 11 -8.49 -12.66 16.91
CA ALA A 11 -9.34 -11.81 16.09
C ALA A 11 -8.64 -11.46 14.76
N GLU A 12 -7.36 -11.09 14.80
CA GLU A 12 -6.52 -10.82 13.64
C GLU A 12 -6.44 -12.03 12.70
N MET A 13 -6.19 -13.23 13.24
CA MET A 13 -6.16 -14.46 12.45
C MET A 13 -7.52 -14.83 11.85
N SER A 14 -8.64 -14.45 12.49
CA SER A 14 -9.99 -14.66 11.95
C SER A 14 -10.34 -13.66 10.83
N GLU A 15 -9.88 -12.41 10.95
CA GLU A 15 -10.00 -11.35 9.94
C GLU A 15 -9.21 -11.71 8.68
N LEU A 16 -7.96 -12.17 8.82
CA LEU A 16 -7.13 -12.62 7.70
C LEU A 16 -7.77 -13.80 6.94
N ARG A 17 -8.40 -14.75 7.66
CA ARG A 17 -9.14 -15.84 7.01
C ARG A 17 -10.37 -15.34 6.26
N ARG A 18 -11.10 -14.35 6.80
CA ARG A 18 -12.24 -13.75 6.10
C ARG A 18 -11.79 -13.07 4.82
N LEU A 19 -10.72 -12.27 4.88
CA LEU A 19 -10.17 -11.56 3.72
C LEU A 19 -9.69 -12.53 2.63
N LYS A 20 -9.03 -13.63 3.02
CA LYS A 20 -8.69 -14.71 2.08
C LYS A 20 -9.92 -15.35 1.43
N GLY A 21 -11.04 -15.46 2.15
CA GLY A 21 -12.31 -15.96 1.61
C GLY A 21 -13.02 -14.97 0.67
N LEU A 22 -12.70 -13.68 0.73
CA LEU A 22 -13.24 -12.64 -0.16
C LEU A 22 -12.44 -12.48 -1.45
N LEU A 23 -11.30 -13.15 -1.57
CA LEU A 23 -10.49 -13.18 -2.80
C LEU A 23 -11.16 -14.05 -3.87
N PRO A 24 -11.26 -13.58 -5.12
CA PRO A 24 -11.59 -14.41 -6.26
C PRO A 24 -10.66 -15.65 -6.34
N PRO A 25 -11.17 -16.83 -6.73
CA PRO A 25 -10.42 -18.08 -6.72
C PRO A 25 -9.15 -18.04 -7.59
N GLU A 26 -9.15 -17.20 -8.63
CA GLU A 26 -8.02 -16.99 -9.54
C GLU A 26 -6.83 -16.31 -8.85
N LEU A 27 -7.09 -15.46 -7.84
CA LEU A 27 -6.07 -14.66 -7.16
C LEU A 27 -5.52 -15.34 -5.90
N GLN A 28 -6.22 -16.34 -5.37
CA GLN A 28 -5.82 -17.04 -4.14
C GLN A 28 -4.48 -17.79 -4.27
N SER A 29 -4.04 -18.11 -5.48
CA SER A 29 -2.79 -18.85 -5.73
C SER A 29 -1.54 -17.97 -5.73
N TRP A 30 -1.69 -16.65 -5.87
CA TRP A 30 -0.57 -15.71 -6.02
C TRP A 30 -0.71 -14.41 -5.22
N VAL A 31 -1.83 -14.21 -4.51
CA VAL A 31 -2.03 -13.11 -3.56
C VAL A 31 -1.91 -13.61 -2.12
N THR A 32 -0.90 -13.11 -1.39
CA THR A 32 -0.77 -13.29 0.06
C THR A 32 -1.36 -12.09 0.79
N VAL A 33 -2.07 -12.33 1.90
CA VAL A 33 -2.61 -11.25 2.75
C VAL A 33 -1.90 -11.36 4.09
N GLU A 34 -1.16 -10.31 4.45
CA GLU A 34 -0.34 -10.22 5.65
C GLU A 34 -0.70 -8.99 6.49
N THR A 35 -0.37 -9.05 7.77
CA THR A 35 -0.48 -7.89 8.67
C THR A 35 0.80 -7.10 8.57
N THR A 36 0.69 -5.80 8.33
CA THR A 36 1.90 -4.96 8.23
C THR A 36 2.53 -4.80 9.63
N ALA A 37 3.86 -4.94 9.70
CA ALA A 37 4.64 -4.71 10.92
C ALA A 37 5.34 -3.33 10.93
N ALA A 38 5.08 -2.50 9.94
CA ALA A 38 5.73 -1.20 9.78
C ALA A 38 5.24 -0.18 10.82
N VAL A 39 6.09 0.82 11.13
CA VAL A 39 5.77 1.89 12.09
C VAL A 39 4.97 2.99 11.38
N ASN A 40 3.69 3.14 11.74
CA ASN A 40 2.70 4.03 11.10
C ASN A 40 2.49 3.77 9.58
N PRO A 41 2.02 2.57 9.22
CA PRO A 41 1.79 2.15 7.86
C PRO A 41 0.54 2.82 7.25
N PRO A 42 0.42 2.88 5.91
CA PRO A 42 -0.87 3.13 5.25
C PRO A 42 -1.88 2.04 5.61
N LEU A 43 -3.18 2.33 5.50
CA LEU A 43 -4.23 1.38 5.89
C LEU A 43 -4.13 0.04 5.14
N ILE A 44 -3.86 0.11 3.83
CA ILE A 44 -3.60 -1.04 2.97
C ILE A 44 -2.41 -0.67 2.08
N THR A 45 -1.47 -1.58 1.93
CA THR A 45 -0.39 -1.50 0.95
C THR A 45 -0.36 -2.79 0.14
N SER A 46 -0.19 -2.66 -1.17
CA SER A 46 0.03 -3.78 -2.10
C SER A 46 1.46 -3.69 -2.62
N GLU A 47 2.23 -4.76 -2.48
CA GLU A 47 3.63 -4.85 -2.90
C GLU A 47 3.88 -6.14 -3.69
N GLU A 48 4.64 -6.04 -4.79
CA GLU A 48 5.06 -7.20 -5.59
C GLU A 48 6.37 -7.75 -5.01
N ILE A 49 6.33 -8.92 -4.35
CA ILE A 49 7.48 -9.53 -3.66
C ILE A 49 8.33 -10.40 -4.61
N GLY A 50 7.76 -10.86 -5.72
CA GLY A 50 8.45 -11.71 -6.69
C GLY A 50 7.74 -11.77 -8.04
N LYS A 51 8.26 -12.57 -8.97
CA LYS A 51 7.63 -12.78 -10.29
C LYS A 51 6.22 -13.35 -10.08
N ASP A 52 5.22 -12.51 -10.31
CA ASP A 52 3.80 -12.82 -10.25
C ASP A 52 3.26 -13.10 -8.83
N GLN A 53 3.96 -12.70 -7.76
CA GLN A 53 3.46 -12.81 -6.38
C GLN A 53 3.23 -11.43 -5.77
N VAL A 54 2.01 -11.21 -5.30
CA VAL A 54 1.58 -9.94 -4.72
C VAL A 54 1.21 -10.14 -3.26
N GLU A 55 1.75 -9.30 -2.40
CA GLU A 55 1.39 -9.24 -1.00
C GLU A 55 0.51 -8.01 -0.72
N ILE A 56 -0.64 -8.25 -0.08
CA ILE A 56 -1.49 -7.21 0.48
C ILE A 56 -1.21 -7.13 1.98
N GLN A 57 -0.57 -6.05 2.39
CA GLN A 57 -0.31 -5.74 3.79
C GLN A 57 -1.43 -4.84 4.34
N ILE A 58 -1.98 -5.20 5.50
CA ILE A 58 -3.09 -4.48 6.13
C ILE A 58 -2.73 -4.08 7.56
N ASP A 59 -2.99 -2.83 7.91
CA ASP A 59 -2.91 -2.34 9.29
C ASP A 59 -4.18 -2.70 10.06
N LEU A 60 -4.16 -3.81 10.80
CA LEU A 60 -5.33 -4.31 11.51
C LEU A 60 -5.83 -3.36 12.62
N ALA A 61 -4.96 -2.51 13.18
CA ALA A 61 -5.36 -1.57 14.23
C ALA A 61 -6.25 -0.45 13.68
N LYS A 62 -5.93 0.07 12.48
CA LYS A 62 -6.76 1.06 11.78
C LYS A 62 -7.93 0.38 11.04
N TRP A 63 -7.77 -0.87 10.62
CA TRP A 63 -8.78 -1.66 9.93
C TRP A 63 -10.00 -1.94 10.81
N ASP A 64 -9.79 -2.30 12.08
CA ASP A 64 -10.89 -2.62 13.00
C ASP A 64 -11.79 -1.41 13.33
N ALA A 65 -11.27 -0.19 13.16
CA ALA A 65 -12.05 1.04 13.32
C ALA A 65 -13.07 1.28 12.18
N LEU A 66 -12.99 0.52 11.09
CA LEU A 66 -13.86 0.65 9.91
C LEU A 66 -15.02 -0.35 9.93
N ALA A 67 -16.18 0.09 9.43
CA ALA A 67 -17.33 -0.80 9.28
C ALA A 67 -17.01 -1.96 8.33
N THR A 68 -17.58 -3.14 8.58
CA THR A 68 -17.31 -4.36 7.79
C THR A 68 -17.55 -4.18 6.29
N ASP A 69 -18.59 -3.42 5.91
CA ASP A 69 -18.90 -3.15 4.50
C ASP A 69 -17.85 -2.24 3.83
N GLN A 70 -17.29 -1.28 4.58
CA GLN A 70 -16.23 -0.40 4.10
C GLN A 70 -14.93 -1.19 3.90
N ARG A 71 -14.60 -2.07 4.85
CA ARG A 71 -13.43 -2.97 4.78
C ARG A 71 -13.48 -3.85 3.53
N ASN A 72 -14.63 -4.48 3.28
CA ASN A 72 -14.78 -5.38 2.14
C ASN A 72 -14.60 -4.64 0.80
N LEU A 73 -15.14 -3.42 0.67
CA LEU A 73 -15.01 -2.62 -0.55
C LEU A 73 -13.60 -2.08 -0.77
N LEU A 74 -12.93 -1.61 0.30
CA LEU A 74 -11.53 -1.18 0.21
C LEU A 74 -10.61 -2.35 -0.15
N PHE A 75 -10.90 -3.55 0.37
CA PHE A 75 -10.18 -4.76 -0.01
C PHE A 75 -10.41 -5.13 -1.48
N TRP A 76 -11.65 -5.07 -1.97
CA TRP A 76 -11.94 -5.32 -3.39
C TRP A 76 -11.38 -4.26 -4.33
N HIS A 77 -11.24 -3.01 -3.87
CA HIS A 77 -10.51 -1.97 -4.60
C HIS A 77 -9.05 -2.37 -4.80
N GLU A 78 -8.37 -2.84 -3.75
CA GLU A 78 -6.98 -3.27 -3.91
C GLU A 78 -6.85 -4.52 -4.76
N VAL A 79 -7.79 -5.47 -4.64
CA VAL A 79 -7.86 -6.61 -5.55
C VAL A 79 -8.01 -6.18 -7.01
N ALA A 80 -8.82 -5.15 -7.29
CA ALA A 80 -8.97 -4.60 -8.63
C ALA A 80 -7.71 -3.87 -9.12
N ARG A 81 -6.97 -3.19 -8.23
CA ARG A 81 -5.68 -2.58 -8.56
C ARG A 81 -4.63 -3.62 -8.96
N ILE A 82 -4.62 -4.76 -8.26
CA ILE A 82 -3.77 -5.92 -8.58
C ILE A 82 -4.11 -6.48 -9.96
N GLN A 83 -5.39 -6.65 -10.26
CA GLN A 83 -5.84 -7.11 -11.59
C GLN A 83 -5.48 -6.14 -12.72
N ASN A 84 -5.33 -4.85 -12.43
CA ASN A 84 -4.96 -3.82 -13.39
C ASN A 84 -3.44 -3.63 -13.54
N ASP A 85 -2.61 -4.39 -12.82
CA ASP A 85 -1.14 -4.26 -12.79
C ASP A 85 -0.68 -2.82 -12.45
N THR A 86 -1.43 -2.13 -11.58
CA THR A 86 -1.14 -0.75 -11.14
C THR A 86 -0.42 -0.70 -9.78
N ILE A 87 0.20 -1.82 -9.40
CA ILE A 87 0.95 -1.95 -8.14
C ILE A 87 2.32 -1.31 -8.35
N PRO A 88 2.76 -0.42 -7.45
CA PRO A 88 4.10 0.14 -7.53
C PRO A 88 5.16 -0.95 -7.29
N ARG A 89 6.12 -1.08 -8.21
CA ARG A 89 7.28 -1.96 -8.10
C ARG A 89 8.40 -1.29 -7.30
N ASP A 90 8.15 -0.96 -6.03
CA ASP A 90 9.03 -0.10 -5.22
C ASP A 90 10.24 -0.82 -4.59
N GLY A 91 10.44 -2.12 -4.84
CA GLY A 91 11.52 -2.90 -4.22
C GLY A 91 12.95 -2.53 -4.64
N TRP A 92 13.14 -1.90 -5.82
CA TRP A 92 14.49 -1.58 -6.33
C TRP A 92 15.06 -0.28 -5.75
N GLU A 93 14.22 0.67 -5.34
CA GLU A 93 14.68 1.96 -4.84
C GLU A 93 15.36 1.82 -3.47
N MET A 94 14.79 0.98 -2.60
CA MET A 94 15.37 0.67 -1.28
C MET A 94 16.67 -0.11 -1.39
N ALA A 95 16.74 -1.06 -2.33
CA ALA A 95 17.96 -1.80 -2.63
C ALA A 95 19.06 -0.88 -3.18
N ALA A 96 18.72 0.00 -4.14
CA ALA A 96 19.65 0.97 -4.70
C ALA A 96 20.16 1.97 -3.65
N LEU A 97 19.27 2.44 -2.77
CA LEU A 97 19.62 3.32 -1.66
C LEU A 97 20.55 2.63 -0.66
N ALA A 98 20.26 1.38 -0.27
CA ALA A 98 21.10 0.61 0.64
C ALA A 98 22.50 0.34 0.06
N ILE A 99 22.58 0.02 -1.24
CA ILE A 99 23.87 -0.16 -1.95
C ILE A 99 24.63 1.17 -2.01
N GLY A 100 23.97 2.28 -2.32
CA GLY A 100 24.59 3.60 -2.37
C GLY A 100 25.12 4.07 -1.00
N LEU A 101 24.38 3.80 0.08
CA LEU A 101 24.81 4.11 1.45
C LEU A 101 25.97 3.22 1.90
N GLY A 102 25.96 1.93 1.56
CA GLY A 102 27.05 1.00 1.86
C GLY A 102 28.36 1.38 1.16
N GLY A 103 28.29 1.84 -0.10
CA GLY A 103 29.45 2.34 -0.85
C GLY A 103 30.06 3.59 -0.22
N ALA A 104 29.22 4.58 0.14
CA ALA A 104 29.68 5.85 0.70
C ALA A 104 30.41 5.70 2.06
N VAL A 105 30.00 4.73 2.90
CA VAL A 105 30.67 4.44 4.18
C VAL A 105 32.04 3.78 3.97
N GLY A 106 32.19 2.96 2.94
CA GLY A 106 33.48 2.36 2.56
C GLY A 106 34.50 3.39 2.06
N GLU A 107 34.03 4.42 1.34
CA GLU A 107 34.89 5.48 0.78
C GLU A 107 35.32 6.52 1.82
N LEU A 108 34.48 6.79 2.83
CA LEU A 108 34.85 7.65 3.97
C LEU A 108 36.06 7.10 4.75
N TRP A 109 36.24 5.78 4.73
CA TRP A 109 37.39 5.09 5.31
C TRP A 109 38.66 5.18 4.44
N VAL A 110 38.51 5.34 3.13
CA VAL A 110 39.61 5.42 2.16
C VAL A 110 40.09 6.88 1.94
N GLN A 111 39.45 7.87 2.57
CA GLN A 111 39.78 9.29 2.47
C GLN A 111 39.77 9.85 1.03
N ASP A 112 39.13 9.16 0.08
CA ASP A 112 39.02 9.61 -1.31
C ASP A 112 37.78 10.51 -1.48
N GLY A 113 37.98 11.82 -1.31
CA GLY A 113 36.91 12.84 -1.48
C GLY A 113 36.35 12.97 -2.90
N LEU A 114 37.05 12.45 -3.92
CA LEU A 114 36.60 12.49 -5.31
C LEU A 114 35.44 11.52 -5.56
N LEU A 115 35.49 10.32 -4.98
CA LEU A 115 34.44 9.32 -5.12
C LEU A 115 33.15 9.77 -4.41
N LEU A 116 33.28 10.41 -3.26
CA LEU A 116 32.16 11.02 -2.54
C LEU A 116 31.40 12.06 -3.40
N LEU A 117 32.14 12.93 -4.12
CA LEU A 117 31.52 13.91 -5.02
C LEU A 117 30.82 13.25 -6.22
N LEU A 118 31.38 12.15 -6.74
CA LEU A 118 30.79 11.39 -7.83
C LEU A 118 29.51 10.67 -7.35
N ALA A 119 29.53 10.06 -6.17
CA ALA A 119 28.37 9.45 -5.54
C ALA A 119 27.25 10.47 -5.29
N LEU A 120 27.57 11.65 -4.75
CA LEU A 120 26.60 12.74 -4.55
C LEU A 120 26.03 13.25 -5.88
N GLY A 121 26.85 13.35 -6.93
CA GLY A 121 26.41 13.71 -8.27
C GLY A 121 25.44 12.69 -8.89
N LEU A 122 25.73 11.39 -8.72
CA LEU A 122 24.85 10.31 -9.17
C LEU A 122 23.53 10.30 -8.40
N VAL A 123 23.56 10.45 -7.07
CA VAL A 123 22.36 10.53 -6.23
C VAL A 123 21.50 11.74 -6.62
N TRP A 124 22.12 12.89 -6.90
CA TRP A 124 21.40 14.09 -7.36
C TRP A 124 20.75 13.90 -8.73
N CYS A 125 21.45 13.27 -9.67
CA CYS A 125 20.92 12.96 -11.00
C CYS A 125 19.77 11.94 -10.93
N CYS A 126 19.92 10.87 -10.15
CA CYS A 126 18.86 9.90 -9.91
C CYS A 126 17.64 10.55 -9.26
N ARG A 127 17.82 11.44 -8.28
CA ARG A 127 16.72 12.18 -7.63
C ARG A 127 15.91 12.99 -8.64
N LEU A 128 16.57 13.65 -9.59
CA LEU A 128 15.92 14.41 -10.66
C LEU A 128 15.22 13.51 -11.68
N ALA A 129 15.79 12.34 -11.97
CA ALA A 129 15.19 11.37 -12.89
C ALA A 129 13.96 10.67 -12.29
N THR A 130 13.94 10.46 -10.97
CA THR A 130 12.82 9.86 -10.23
C THR A 130 11.81 10.89 -9.72
N LEU A 131 11.95 12.17 -10.08
CA LEU A 131 10.92 13.15 -9.74
C LEU A 131 9.59 12.67 -10.34
N PRO A 132 8.56 12.42 -9.52
CA PRO A 132 7.29 11.92 -10.01
C PRO A 132 6.72 12.97 -10.95
N LYS A 133 6.70 12.67 -12.25
CA LYS A 133 5.98 13.49 -13.23
C LYS A 133 4.51 13.48 -12.80
N ASN A 134 3.93 14.67 -12.67
CA ASN A 134 2.59 14.89 -12.17
C ASN A 134 1.53 14.30 -13.11
N ASN A 135 1.36 12.98 -13.10
CA ASN A 135 0.38 12.22 -13.87
C ASN A 135 -0.92 12.03 -13.08
N GLY A 136 -1.35 13.07 -12.35
CA GLY A 136 -2.53 12.99 -11.48
C GLY A 136 -3.78 12.50 -12.22
N GLU A 137 -3.98 12.88 -13.48
CA GLU A 137 -5.10 12.38 -14.29
C GLU A 137 -5.04 10.88 -14.58
N ARG A 138 -3.85 10.30 -14.77
CA ARG A 138 -3.71 8.85 -15.02
C ARG A 138 -3.96 8.07 -13.73
N THR A 139 -3.36 8.51 -12.63
CA THR A 139 -3.57 7.90 -11.31
C THR A 139 -5.04 7.98 -10.88
N LEU A 140 -5.71 9.11 -11.16
CA LEU A 140 -7.15 9.24 -10.89
C LEU A 140 -7.98 8.28 -11.76
N LYS A 141 -7.66 8.15 -13.06
CA LYS A 141 -8.34 7.21 -13.96
C LYS A 141 -8.15 5.76 -13.51
N GLU A 142 -6.94 5.38 -13.15
CA GLU A 142 -6.60 4.05 -12.65
C GLU A 142 -7.35 3.75 -11.34
N ALA A 143 -7.42 4.71 -10.41
CA ALA A 143 -8.19 4.58 -9.18
C ALA A 143 -9.69 4.44 -9.45
N THR A 144 -10.26 5.23 -10.37
CA THR A 144 -11.67 5.12 -10.75
C THR A 144 -11.99 3.80 -11.43
N GLU A 145 -11.10 3.28 -12.27
CA GLU A 145 -11.29 1.98 -12.92
C GLU A 145 -11.23 0.84 -11.90
N ALA A 146 -10.35 0.94 -10.90
CA ALA A 146 -10.31 0.00 -9.79
C ALA A 146 -11.59 0.04 -8.94
N ASP A 147 -12.15 1.23 -8.68
CA ASP A 147 -13.43 1.39 -7.97
C ASP A 147 -14.60 0.74 -8.72
N GLU A 148 -14.71 0.94 -10.03
CA GLU A 148 -15.76 0.32 -10.85
C GLU A 148 -15.67 -1.21 -10.83
N LYS A 149 -14.44 -1.75 -10.94
CA LYS A 149 -14.20 -3.19 -10.84
C LYS A 149 -14.52 -3.72 -9.44
N ALA A 150 -14.18 -2.99 -8.38
CA ALA A 150 -14.53 -3.35 -7.01
C ALA A 150 -16.05 -3.41 -6.79
N ILE A 151 -16.82 -2.47 -7.35
CA ILE A 151 -18.29 -2.47 -7.29
C ILE A 151 -18.87 -3.65 -8.09
N SER A 152 -18.27 -3.97 -9.24
CA SER A 152 -18.67 -5.15 -10.02
C SER A 152 -18.43 -6.46 -9.25
N LEU A 153 -17.37 -6.53 -8.44
CA LEU A 153 -17.11 -7.67 -7.55
C LEU A 153 -18.09 -7.68 -6.38
N ALA A 154 -18.32 -6.54 -5.74
CA ALA A 154 -19.26 -6.42 -4.63
C ALA A 154 -20.68 -6.88 -4.99
N THR A 155 -21.16 -6.53 -6.20
CA THR A 155 -22.46 -6.98 -6.69
C THR A 155 -22.52 -8.49 -6.94
N ARG A 156 -21.43 -9.13 -7.38
CA ARG A 156 -21.32 -10.59 -7.49
C ARG A 156 -21.36 -11.29 -6.13
N PHE A 157 -20.84 -10.65 -5.08
CA PHE A 157 -20.88 -11.15 -3.70
C PHE A 157 -22.18 -10.78 -2.94
N GLY A 158 -23.19 -10.23 -3.63
CA GLY A 158 -24.53 -10.02 -3.08
C GLY A 158 -24.81 -8.62 -2.51
N TYR A 159 -23.91 -7.65 -2.69
CA TYR A 159 -24.20 -6.26 -2.35
C TYR A 159 -25.12 -5.62 -3.39
N SER A 160 -26.12 -4.85 -2.95
CA SER A 160 -26.92 -4.04 -3.86
C SER A 160 -26.08 -2.86 -4.38
N LEU A 161 -26.27 -2.52 -5.66
CA LEU A 161 -25.53 -1.44 -6.32
C LEU A 161 -25.58 -0.12 -5.52
N PRO A 162 -26.74 0.35 -5.00
CA PRO A 162 -26.79 1.58 -4.20
C PRO A 162 -26.00 1.49 -2.88
N ASN A 163 -25.98 0.31 -2.25
CA ASN A 163 -25.27 0.11 -0.99
C ASN A 163 -23.75 0.08 -1.20
N ALA A 164 -23.29 -0.51 -2.30
CA ALA A 164 -21.87 -0.54 -2.66
C ALA A 164 -21.31 0.89 -2.85
N TYR A 165 -22.01 1.75 -3.59
CA TYR A 165 -21.59 3.15 -3.78
C TYR A 165 -21.61 3.95 -2.47
N LYS A 166 -22.65 3.79 -1.65
CA LYS A 166 -22.77 4.51 -0.37
C LYS A 166 -21.66 4.10 0.60
N SER A 167 -21.37 2.81 0.68
CA SER A 167 -20.34 2.27 1.56
C SER A 167 -18.94 2.67 1.10
N LEU A 168 -18.65 2.65 -0.21
CA LEU A 168 -17.37 3.10 -0.77
C LEU A 168 -17.16 4.60 -0.54
N GLY A 169 -18.18 5.43 -0.82
CA GLY A 169 -18.12 6.87 -0.55
C GLY A 169 -17.94 7.20 0.95
N SER A 170 -18.57 6.43 1.83
CA SER A 170 -18.38 6.58 3.28
C SER A 170 -16.97 6.16 3.73
N ALA A 171 -16.41 5.11 3.13
CA ALA A 171 -15.05 4.65 3.41
C ALA A 171 -14.01 5.70 3.00
N LEU A 172 -14.14 6.26 1.79
CA LEU A 172 -13.29 7.35 1.31
C LEU A 172 -13.36 8.58 2.22
N LYS A 173 -14.55 8.93 2.70
CA LYS A 173 -14.70 10.05 3.64
C LYS A 173 -13.94 9.80 4.94
N VAL A 174 -14.08 8.62 5.53
CA VAL A 174 -13.33 8.25 6.75
C VAL A 174 -11.82 8.26 6.50
N LEU A 175 -11.36 7.79 5.34
CA LEU A 175 -9.94 7.84 4.96
C LEU A 175 -9.41 9.27 4.81
N ILE A 176 -10.23 10.19 4.28
CA ILE A 176 -9.87 11.61 4.16
C ILE A 176 -9.78 12.24 5.55
N ASP A 177 -10.73 11.96 6.43
CA ASP A 177 -10.75 12.49 7.80
C ASP A 177 -9.58 11.92 8.65
N GLN A 178 -9.12 10.70 8.36
CA GLN A 178 -7.97 10.06 9.01
C GLN A 178 -6.61 10.53 8.48
N LYS A 179 -6.53 11.10 7.27
CA LYS A 179 -5.25 11.63 6.77
C LYS A 179 -4.89 12.90 7.54
N PRO A 180 -3.72 12.95 8.22
CA PRO A 180 -3.29 14.20 8.84
C PRO A 180 -3.16 15.24 7.74
N GLN A 181 -3.90 16.35 7.89
CA GLN A 181 -3.81 17.51 7.00
C GLN A 181 -2.32 17.84 6.85
N LYS A 182 -1.77 17.74 5.63
CA LYS A 182 -0.39 18.16 5.34
C LYS A 182 -0.26 19.59 5.88
N ARG A 183 0.32 19.77 7.07
CA ARG A 183 0.73 21.10 7.52
C ARG A 183 1.71 21.55 6.46
N LEU A 184 1.29 22.53 5.68
CA LEU A 184 2.18 23.33 4.85
C LEU A 184 3.15 24.00 5.82
N THR A 185 4.23 23.31 6.20
CA THR A 185 5.35 23.90 6.91
C THR A 185 6.16 24.69 5.89
N GLY A 186 5.53 25.73 5.34
CA GLY A 186 6.13 26.76 4.52
C GLY A 186 6.31 28.01 5.37
N LYS A 187 7.32 27.98 6.23
CA LYS A 187 7.94 29.16 6.81
C LYS A 187 9.39 28.80 7.07
N ILE A 188 10.27 29.27 6.18
CA ILE A 188 11.53 29.98 6.43
C ILE A 188 11.80 30.76 5.14
#